data_AF-A0A7V5SPX2-F1
#
_entry.id   AF-A0A7V5SPX2-F1
#
_cell.length_a   1.000
_cell.length_b   1.000
_cell.length_c   1.000
_cell.angle_alpha   90.00
_cell.angle_beta   90.00
_cell.angle_gamma   90.00
#
_symmetry.space_group_name_H-M   'P 1'
#
loop_
_entity.id
_entity.type
_entity.pdbx_description
1 polymer ?
#
loop_
_entity_poly.entity_id
_entity_poly.type
_entity_poly.pdbx_seq_one_letter_code
_entity_poly.pdbx_strand_id
1 'polypeptide(L)'
;MKKFILIFVLFPLIFLNALCQEKAKLNNELIECGKNVVNSVNLSFSYDQHTKDPLFYLGLKEEIPISQTININSLVNGEIFVGSKTYEKIYGTNLLIGLRLGSALRKGIEFRDNIQIYADILSGLSIFNFPKTNMFYAGNISKIAMGFGFKNYVIEISVGKTNSDVLTLTSFQIGFNYSWIRN
;
A
#
# COMPACT_ATOMS: atom_id res chain seq x y z
N MET A 1 2.03 -15.65 -22.19
CA MET A 1 1.84 -15.43 -20.74
C MET A 1 2.74 -14.34 -20.13
N LYS A 2 4.00 -14.13 -20.57
CA LYS A 2 4.88 -13.08 -19.98
C LYS A 2 4.41 -11.62 -20.15
N LYS A 3 3.56 -11.32 -21.15
CA LYS A 3 3.12 -9.95 -21.47
C LYS A 3 2.02 -9.39 -20.55
N PHE A 4 1.22 -10.25 -19.90
CA PHE A 4 0.11 -9.81 -19.05
C PHE A 4 0.56 -9.30 -17.68
N ILE A 5 1.59 -9.89 -17.09
CA ILE A 5 2.15 -9.46 -15.79
C ILE A 5 2.70 -8.03 -15.89
N LEU A 6 3.32 -7.68 -17.02
CA LEU A 6 3.85 -6.33 -17.25
C LEU A 6 2.73 -5.29 -17.27
N ILE A 7 1.58 -5.61 -17.88
CA ILE A 7 0.43 -4.70 -17.96
C ILE A 7 -0.19 -4.47 -16.58
N PHE A 8 -0.32 -5.50 -15.76
CA PHE A 8 -0.91 -5.39 -14.42
C PHE A 8 -0.01 -4.67 -13.41
N VAL A 9 1.32 -4.72 -13.56
CA VAL A 9 2.25 -3.92 -12.74
C VAL A 9 2.33 -2.48 -13.25
N LEU A 10 2.25 -2.27 -14.56
CA LEU A 10 2.29 -0.93 -15.15
C LEU A 10 0.98 -0.17 -14.98
N PHE A 11 -0.19 -0.83 -14.89
CA PHE A 11 -1.47 -0.15 -14.80
C PHE A 11 -1.62 0.70 -13.53
N PRO A 12 -1.26 0.22 -12.31
CA PRO A 12 -1.18 1.06 -11.12
C PRO A 12 -0.20 2.22 -11.31
N LEU A 13 0.99 1.97 -11.88
CA LEU A 13 1.99 3.01 -12.16
C LEU A 13 1.50 4.08 -13.14
N ILE A 14 0.73 3.69 -14.16
CA ILE A 14 0.12 4.60 -15.15
C ILE A 14 -1.06 5.35 -14.53
N PHE A 15 -1.90 4.68 -13.74
CA PHE A 15 -3.01 5.30 -13.03
C PHE A 15 -2.53 6.29 -11.95
N LEU A 16 -1.44 5.96 -11.25
CA LEU A 16 -0.72 6.83 -10.30
C LEU A 16 -0.15 8.09 -10.99
N ASN A 17 0.43 7.94 -12.19
CA ASN A 17 0.87 9.09 -12.99
C ASN A 17 -0.30 9.91 -13.56
N ALA A 18 -1.41 9.25 -13.93
CA ALA A 18 -2.58 9.91 -14.54
C ALA A 18 -3.40 10.71 -13.52
N LEU A 19 -3.53 10.24 -12.28
CA LEU A 19 -4.19 10.98 -11.19
C LEU A 19 -3.41 12.25 -10.77
N CYS A 20 -2.16 12.40 -11.22
CA CYS A 20 -1.28 13.50 -10.82
C CYS A 20 -1.27 14.69 -11.82
N GLN A 21 -2.12 14.69 -12.85
CA GLN A 21 -2.13 15.76 -13.87
C GLN A 21 -3.28 16.77 -13.76
N GLU A 22 -4.26 16.59 -12.88
CA GLU A 22 -5.34 17.56 -12.72
C GLU A 22 -4.98 18.67 -11.71
N LYS A 23 -4.92 19.91 -12.20
CA LYS A 23 -4.91 21.11 -11.34
C LYS A 23 -6.35 21.41 -10.93
N ALA A 24 -6.74 21.06 -9.71
CA ALA A 24 -8.03 21.46 -9.17
C ALA A 24 -7.97 22.93 -8.69
N LYS A 25 -8.84 23.80 -9.24
CA LYS A 25 -9.13 25.11 -8.66
C LYS A 25 -10.32 24.97 -7.72
N LEU A 26 -10.08 24.99 -6.41
CA LEU A 26 -11.12 25.17 -5.42
C LEU A 26 -10.85 26.51 -4.71
N ASN A 27 -11.83 27.42 -4.71
CA ASN A 27 -11.78 28.68 -3.94
C ASN A 27 -10.53 29.55 -4.14
N ASN A 28 -10.12 29.82 -5.39
CA ASN A 28 -8.97 30.67 -5.75
C ASN A 28 -7.59 30.20 -5.23
N GLU A 29 -7.49 29.07 -4.53
CA GLU A 29 -6.22 28.45 -4.18
C GLU A 29 -5.81 27.46 -5.27
N LEU A 30 -4.60 27.65 -5.80
CA LEU A 30 -3.95 26.69 -6.69
C LEU A 30 -3.44 25.54 -5.82
N ILE A 31 -4.17 24.43 -5.78
CA ILE A 31 -3.65 23.19 -5.21
C ILE A 31 -2.69 22.61 -6.25
N GLU A 32 -1.39 22.79 -6.04
CA GLU A 32 -0.36 22.09 -6.81
C GLU A 32 -0.36 20.61 -6.42
N CYS A 33 -1.06 19.79 -7.19
CA CYS A 33 -0.88 18.33 -7.17
C CYS A 33 0.59 18.02 -7.46
N GLY A 34 1.25 17.28 -6.54
CA GLY A 34 2.60 16.76 -6.74
C GLY A 34 3.67 17.27 -5.77
N LYS A 35 3.46 18.40 -5.07
CA LYS A 35 4.40 18.84 -4.03
C LYS A 35 4.17 18.09 -2.73
N ASN A 36 5.26 17.62 -2.10
CA ASN A 36 5.24 16.84 -0.86
C ASN A 36 4.56 15.46 -0.97
N VAL A 37 4.53 14.86 -2.17
CA VAL A 37 4.08 13.47 -2.32
C VAL A 37 5.12 12.56 -1.68
N VAL A 38 4.69 11.75 -0.72
CA VAL A 38 5.55 10.75 -0.07
C VAL A 38 5.37 9.44 -0.81
N ASN A 39 6.46 8.96 -1.41
CA ASN A 39 6.51 7.63 -1.99
C ASN A 39 7.22 6.69 -1.03
N SER A 40 6.84 5.42 -1.04
CA SER A 40 7.49 4.41 -0.23
C SER A 40 7.51 3.05 -0.93
N VAL A 41 8.59 2.31 -0.69
CA VAL A 41 8.71 0.88 -1.01
C VAL A 41 8.52 0.12 0.29
N ASN A 42 7.65 -0.88 0.28
CA ASN A 42 7.37 -1.76 1.40
C ASN A 42 7.87 -3.17 1.08
N LEU A 43 8.61 -3.77 2.01
CA LEU A 43 8.82 -5.22 2.05
C LEU A 43 8.21 -5.74 3.35
N SER A 44 7.31 -6.72 3.24
CA SER A 44 6.67 -7.28 4.41
C SER A 44 6.55 -8.78 4.38
N PHE A 45 6.42 -9.29 5.59
CA PHE A 45 6.17 -10.67 5.87
C PHE A 45 4.87 -10.81 6.64
N SER A 46 4.11 -11.85 6.33
CA SER A 46 2.80 -12.08 6.91
C SER A 46 2.54 -13.56 7.11
N TYR A 47 1.62 -13.86 8.01
CA TYR A 47 1.00 -15.18 8.11
C TYR A 47 -0.50 -15.09 7.94
N ASP A 48 -1.08 -16.03 7.20
CA ASP A 48 -2.52 -16.27 7.29
C ASP A 48 -2.84 -16.84 8.67
N GLN A 49 -3.78 -16.23 9.37
CA GLN A 49 -4.11 -16.58 10.75
C GLN A 49 -4.71 -17.98 10.85
N HIS A 50 -5.36 -18.47 9.80
CA HIS A 50 -6.05 -19.76 9.80
C HIS A 50 -5.10 -20.90 9.44
N THR A 51 -4.47 -20.82 8.27
CA THR A 51 -3.56 -21.89 7.80
C THR A 51 -2.14 -21.79 8.37
N LYS A 52 -1.78 -20.64 8.97
CA LYS A 52 -0.40 -20.30 9.39
C LYS A 52 0.60 -20.26 8.23
N ASP A 53 0.11 -20.22 7.00
CA ASP A 53 0.96 -20.13 5.83
C ASP A 53 1.64 -18.76 5.75
N PRO A 54 2.97 -18.72 5.52
CA PRO A 54 3.64 -17.47 5.29
C PRO A 54 3.34 -16.93 3.89
N LEU A 55 3.15 -15.61 3.86
CA LEU A 55 2.92 -14.76 2.70
C LEU A 55 4.00 -13.66 2.71
N PHE A 56 4.62 -13.41 1.56
CA PHE A 56 5.58 -12.33 1.37
C PHE A 56 4.96 -11.24 0.51
N TYR A 57 5.14 -9.98 0.89
CA TYR A 57 4.62 -8.82 0.18
C TYR A 57 5.74 -7.88 -0.23
N LEU A 58 5.66 -7.37 -1.45
CA LEU A 58 6.48 -6.27 -1.94
C LEU A 58 5.52 -5.22 -2.52
N GLY A 59 5.59 -3.99 -2.05
CA GLY A 59 4.64 -2.95 -2.45
C GLY A 59 5.25 -1.58 -2.68
N LEU A 60 4.50 -0.78 -3.41
CA LEU A 60 4.72 0.65 -3.60
C LEU A 60 3.51 1.39 -3.02
N LYS A 61 3.78 2.35 -2.14
CA LYS A 61 2.75 3.17 -1.51
C LYS A 61 3.05 4.64 -1.78
N GLU A 62 2.06 5.32 -2.35
CA GLU A 62 2.06 6.77 -2.57
C GLU A 62 1.10 7.42 -1.57
N GLU A 63 1.55 8.50 -0.97
CA GLU A 63 0.84 9.29 0.01
C GLU A 63 0.76 10.74 -0.47
N ILE A 64 -0.47 11.25 -0.55
CA ILE A 64 -0.77 12.60 -1.02
C ILE A 64 -1.41 13.37 0.15
N PRO A 65 -0.79 14.46 0.62
CA PRO A 65 -1.36 15.27 1.69
C PRO A 65 -2.72 15.88 1.29
N ILE A 66 -3.77 15.64 2.08
CA ILE A 66 -5.07 16.29 1.89
C ILE A 66 -5.10 17.61 2.67
N SER A 67 -4.57 17.60 3.90
CA SER A 67 -4.46 18.79 4.74
C SER A 67 -3.17 18.78 5.56
N GLN A 68 -2.37 19.83 5.44
CA GLN A 68 -1.13 20.00 6.22
C GLN A 68 -1.42 20.29 7.70
N THR A 69 -2.61 20.80 8.02
CA THR A 69 -2.99 21.18 9.38
C THR A 69 -3.50 19.99 10.19
N ILE A 70 -4.23 19.07 9.56
CA ILE A 70 -4.93 17.97 10.25
C ILE A 70 -4.15 16.65 10.18
N ASN A 71 -3.01 16.60 9.46
CA ASN A 71 -2.19 15.39 9.29
C ASN A 71 -3.03 14.21 8.77
N ILE A 72 -3.81 14.48 7.73
CA ILE A 72 -4.62 13.49 7.02
C ILE A 72 -4.16 13.46 5.56
N ASN A 73 -3.76 12.27 5.11
CA ASN A 73 -3.25 12.07 3.77
C ASN A 73 -4.02 10.94 3.08
N SER A 74 -4.26 11.07 1.78
CA SER A 74 -4.78 9.96 0.97
C SER A 74 -3.64 9.01 0.61
N LEU A 75 -3.94 7.72 0.59
CA LEU A 75 -3.01 6.66 0.26
C LEU A 75 -3.47 5.91 -0.98
N VAL A 76 -2.50 5.57 -1.82
CA VAL A 76 -2.63 4.53 -2.85
C VAL A 76 -1.51 3.53 -2.63
N ASN A 77 -1.84 2.25 -2.52
CA ASN A 77 -0.88 1.20 -2.22
C ASN A 77 -1.08 0.01 -3.19
N GLY A 78 -0.06 -0.27 -3.98
CA GLY A 78 0.00 -1.44 -4.84
C GLY A 78 0.97 -2.46 -4.27
N GLU A 79 0.52 -3.67 -4.01
CA GLU A 79 1.34 -4.74 -3.43
C GLU A 79 1.27 -5.99 -4.30
N ILE A 80 2.39 -6.67 -4.51
CA ILE A 80 2.40 -8.06 -4.96
C ILE A 80 2.62 -8.97 -3.78
N PHE A 81 2.00 -10.14 -3.77
CA PHE A 81 2.20 -11.14 -2.73
C PHE A 81 2.43 -12.54 -3.28
N VAL A 82 3.16 -13.36 -2.52
CA VAL A 82 3.44 -14.77 -2.85
C VAL A 82 3.30 -15.64 -1.60
N GLY A 83 2.48 -16.69 -1.69
CA GLY A 83 2.33 -17.74 -0.68
C GLY A 83 3.30 -18.91 -0.89
N SER A 84 3.47 -19.74 0.15
CA SER A 84 4.56 -20.72 0.19
C SER A 84 4.16 -22.21 0.23
N LYS A 85 3.14 -22.62 1.01
CA LYS A 85 2.91 -24.04 1.37
C LYS A 85 1.50 -24.55 1.04
N THR A 86 0.55 -24.40 1.96
CA THR A 86 -0.87 -24.82 1.83
C THR A 86 -1.52 -24.16 0.63
N TYR A 87 -1.17 -22.90 0.39
CA TYR A 87 -1.49 -22.15 -0.82
C TYR A 87 -0.38 -22.31 -1.85
N GLU A 88 -0.30 -23.46 -2.54
CA GLU A 88 0.77 -23.83 -3.50
C GLU A 88 1.18 -22.69 -4.45
N LYS A 89 2.05 -21.80 -3.97
CA LYS A 89 2.52 -20.59 -4.62
C LYS A 89 1.40 -19.73 -5.21
N ILE A 90 0.31 -19.51 -4.46
CA ILE A 90 -0.64 -18.44 -4.82
C ILE A 90 0.17 -17.14 -4.90
N TYR A 91 0.11 -16.49 -6.04
CA TYR A 91 0.63 -15.14 -6.19
C TYR A 91 -0.50 -14.22 -6.59
N GLY A 92 -0.44 -12.99 -6.10
CA GLY A 92 -1.47 -12.01 -6.36
C GLY A 92 -0.97 -10.59 -6.29
N THR A 93 -1.89 -9.69 -6.57
CA THR A 93 -1.67 -8.25 -6.54
C THR A 93 -2.84 -7.61 -5.80
N ASN A 94 -2.52 -6.73 -4.87
CA ASN A 94 -3.47 -5.88 -4.18
C ASN A 94 -3.33 -4.46 -4.73
N LEU A 95 -4.47 -3.83 -5.01
CA LEU A 95 -4.56 -2.40 -5.24
C LEU A 95 -5.48 -1.82 -4.18
N LEU A 96 -4.90 -1.02 -3.30
CA LEU A 96 -5.52 -0.46 -2.11
C LEU A 96 -5.55 1.06 -2.23
N ILE A 97 -6.65 1.65 -1.78
CA ILE A 97 -6.77 3.09 -1.55
C ILE A 97 -7.24 3.33 -0.12
N GLY A 98 -6.95 4.51 0.42
CA GLY A 98 -7.47 4.84 1.74
C GLY A 98 -6.85 6.10 2.34
N LEU A 99 -6.79 6.12 3.67
CA LEU A 99 -6.40 7.29 4.45
C LEU A 99 -5.30 6.95 5.44
N ARG A 100 -4.36 7.88 5.59
CA ARG A 100 -3.38 7.93 6.67
C ARG A 100 -3.81 8.99 7.67
N LEU A 101 -3.85 8.61 8.94
CA LEU A 101 -4.04 9.48 10.09
C LEU A 101 -2.71 9.57 10.84
N GLY A 102 -2.19 10.78 11.04
CA GLY A 102 -0.94 10.99 11.77
C GLY A 102 0.18 11.52 10.87
N SER A 103 1.41 11.51 11.40
CA SER A 103 2.50 12.23 10.73
C SER A 103 2.95 11.51 9.46
N ALA A 104 2.81 12.20 8.34
CA ALA A 104 3.54 11.93 7.12
C ALA A 104 5.06 12.04 7.34
N LEU A 105 5.85 11.48 6.42
CA LEU A 105 7.29 11.72 6.37
C LEU A 105 7.56 13.24 6.30
N ARG A 106 8.21 13.76 7.34
CA ARG A 106 8.70 15.14 7.39
C ARG A 106 10.22 15.13 7.43
N LYS A 107 10.84 16.09 6.75
CA LYS A 107 12.28 16.35 6.86
C LYS A 107 12.46 17.61 7.66
N GLY A 108 13.04 17.48 8.86
CA GLY A 108 13.37 18.62 9.71
C GLY A 108 14.75 18.47 10.34
N ILE A 109 15.19 19.53 10.99
CA ILE A 109 16.51 19.62 11.62
C ILE A 109 16.46 18.97 13.02
N GLU A 110 15.32 19.07 13.70
CA GLU A 110 15.17 18.53 15.04
C GLU A 110 14.85 17.03 15.02
N PHE A 111 15.24 16.31 16.07
CA PHE A 111 14.94 14.88 16.22
C PHE A 111 13.43 14.60 16.11
N ARG A 112 12.61 15.43 16.76
CA ARG A 112 11.14 15.30 16.78
C ARG A 112 10.53 15.40 15.38
N ASP A 113 11.10 16.24 14.52
CA ASP A 113 10.60 16.43 13.15
C ASP A 113 10.78 15.20 12.26
N ASN A 114 11.67 14.29 12.68
CA ASN A 114 12.01 13.09 11.93
C ASN A 114 11.27 11.84 12.45
N ILE A 115 10.44 11.97 13.50
CA ILE A 115 9.64 10.85 14.02
C ILE A 115 8.35 10.73 13.21
N GLN A 116 8.03 9.52 12.79
CA GLN A 116 6.79 9.18 12.10
C GLN A 116 5.94 8.25 12.96
N ILE A 117 4.69 8.62 13.19
CA ILE A 117 3.67 7.78 13.82
C ILE A 117 2.38 7.98 13.05
N TYR A 118 1.83 6.88 12.53
CA TYR A 118 0.59 6.93 11.76
C TYR A 118 -0.25 5.66 11.91
N ALA A 119 -1.52 5.80 11.53
CA ALA A 119 -2.43 4.70 11.27
C ALA A 119 -3.01 4.82 9.85
N ASP A 120 -3.00 3.71 9.11
CA ASP A 120 -3.57 3.63 7.77
C ASP A 120 -4.86 2.81 7.81
N ILE A 121 -5.89 3.27 7.12
CA ILE A 121 -7.12 2.52 6.84
C ILE A 121 -7.23 2.39 5.33
N LEU A 122 -7.16 1.16 4.83
CA LEU A 122 -7.06 0.85 3.41
C LEU A 122 -8.16 -0.15 3.01
N SER A 123 -8.68 0.01 1.81
CA SER A 123 -9.58 -0.94 1.16
C SER A 123 -9.31 -0.99 -0.33
N GLY A 124 -9.64 -2.10 -0.98
CA GLY A 124 -9.50 -2.20 -2.42
C GLY A 124 -9.69 -3.61 -2.95
N LEU A 125 -8.97 -3.91 -4.02
CA LEU A 125 -9.12 -5.15 -4.79
C LEU A 125 -7.87 -6.02 -4.64
N SER A 126 -8.10 -7.32 -4.53
CA SER A 126 -7.06 -8.35 -4.58
C SER A 126 -7.33 -9.27 -5.75
N ILE A 127 -6.32 -9.50 -6.58
CA ILE A 127 -6.38 -10.45 -7.70
C ILE A 127 -5.31 -11.50 -7.46
N PHE A 128 -5.67 -12.78 -7.49
CA PHE A 128 -4.72 -13.84 -7.27
C PHE A 128 -4.96 -15.03 -8.19
N ASN A 129 -3.86 -15.70 -8.53
CA ASN A 129 -3.85 -16.87 -9.38
C ASN A 129 -3.58 -18.13 -8.55
N PHE A 130 -4.37 -19.17 -8.80
CA PHE A 130 -4.13 -20.52 -8.27
C PHE A 130 -3.38 -21.35 -9.32
N PRO A 131 -2.07 -21.65 -9.13
CA PRO A 131 -1.29 -22.34 -10.16
C PRO A 131 -1.80 -23.75 -10.49
N LYS A 132 -2.37 -24.45 -9.51
CA LYS A 132 -2.95 -25.79 -9.69
C LYS A 132 -4.10 -25.82 -10.69
N THR A 133 -4.92 -24.76 -10.71
CA THR A 133 -6.12 -24.68 -11.54
C THR A 133 -5.95 -23.73 -12.73
N ASN A 134 -4.86 -22.95 -12.78
CA ASN A 134 -4.66 -21.86 -13.74
C ASN A 134 -5.83 -20.87 -13.81
N MET A 135 -6.55 -20.70 -12.70
CA MET A 135 -7.67 -19.77 -12.59
C MET A 135 -7.25 -18.52 -11.82
N PHE A 136 -7.74 -17.38 -12.32
CA PHE A 136 -7.65 -16.09 -11.66
C PHE A 136 -8.92 -15.83 -10.87
N TYR A 137 -8.75 -15.31 -9.67
CA TYR A 137 -9.84 -14.90 -8.81
C TYR A 137 -9.62 -13.45 -8.39
N ALA A 138 -10.73 -12.76 -8.19
CA ALA A 138 -10.76 -11.43 -7.64
C ALA A 138 -11.49 -11.46 -6.30
N GLY A 139 -11.07 -10.59 -5.40
CA GLY A 139 -11.66 -10.41 -4.10
C GLY A 139 -11.50 -8.98 -3.62
N ASN A 140 -12.15 -8.69 -2.51
CA ASN A 140 -11.99 -7.43 -1.80
C ASN A 140 -10.92 -7.61 -0.73
N ILE A 141 -10.12 -6.57 -0.51
CA ILE A 141 -9.15 -6.52 0.57
C ILE A 141 -9.40 -5.29 1.43
N SER A 142 -9.38 -5.48 2.74
CA SER A 142 -9.36 -4.40 3.74
C SER A 142 -8.14 -4.55 4.61
N LYS A 143 -7.42 -3.45 4.90
CA LYS A 143 -6.21 -3.46 5.71
C LYS A 143 -6.20 -2.28 6.67
N ILE A 144 -5.83 -2.54 7.93
CA ILE A 144 -5.50 -1.51 8.92
C ILE A 144 -4.02 -1.67 9.23
N ALA A 145 -3.27 -0.57 9.19
CA ALA A 145 -1.85 -0.57 9.51
C ALA A 145 -1.51 0.50 10.54
N MET A 146 -0.45 0.26 11.30
CA MET A 146 0.17 1.25 12.17
C MET A 146 1.66 1.27 11.89
N GLY A 147 2.22 2.47 11.75
CA GLY A 147 3.63 2.68 11.47
C GLY A 147 4.33 3.45 12.57
N PHE A 148 5.54 3.03 12.90
CA PHE A 148 6.49 3.79 13.70
C PHE A 148 7.80 3.91 12.93
N GLY A 149 8.31 5.12 12.77
CA GLY A 149 9.50 5.35 11.97
C GLY A 149 10.35 6.53 12.40
N PHE A 150 11.55 6.56 11.83
CA PHE A 150 12.53 7.62 11.99
C PHE A 150 13.18 7.94 10.65
N LYS A 151 13.21 9.22 10.29
CA LYS A 151 13.63 9.71 8.96
C LYS A 151 12.90 8.93 7.88
N ASN A 152 13.61 8.35 6.90
CA ASN A 152 13.04 7.65 5.77
C ASN A 152 12.59 6.21 6.09
N TYR A 153 12.82 5.70 7.29
CA TYR A 153 12.59 4.29 7.63
C TYR A 153 11.41 4.13 8.59
N VAL A 154 10.51 3.20 8.27
CA VAL A 154 9.32 2.92 9.09
C VAL A 154 9.17 1.40 9.25
N ILE A 155 8.91 0.96 10.47
CA ILE A 155 8.39 -0.38 10.75
C ILE A 155 6.87 -0.27 10.80
N GLU A 156 6.19 -1.09 10.02
CA GLU A 156 4.74 -1.13 9.93
C GLU A 156 4.21 -2.48 10.39
N ILE A 157 3.16 -2.46 11.21
CA ILE A 157 2.40 -3.65 11.57
C ILE A 157 1.01 -3.47 10.98
N SER A 158 0.48 -4.50 10.33
CA SER A 158 -0.86 -4.42 9.75
C SER A 158 -1.64 -5.71 9.90
N VAL A 159 -2.96 -5.56 9.92
CA VAL A 159 -3.91 -6.66 9.82
C VAL A 159 -4.72 -6.44 8.55
N GLY A 160 -4.78 -7.47 7.72
CA GLY A 160 -5.50 -7.47 6.47
C GLY A 160 -6.50 -8.61 6.42
N LYS A 161 -7.61 -8.39 5.72
CA LYS A 161 -8.54 -9.45 5.34
C LYS A 161 -8.78 -9.35 3.85
N THR A 162 -8.49 -10.44 3.14
CA THR A 162 -8.87 -10.62 1.73
C THR A 162 -10.04 -11.60 1.70
N ASN A 163 -11.11 -11.25 0.99
CA ASN A 163 -12.28 -12.09 0.84
C ASN A 163 -12.68 -12.24 -0.63
N SER A 164 -12.96 -13.46 -1.04
CA SER A 164 -13.44 -13.85 -2.36
C SER A 164 -14.33 -15.09 -2.22
N ASP A 165 -14.97 -15.49 -3.31
CA ASP A 165 -15.83 -16.68 -3.34
C ASP A 165 -15.08 -17.99 -3.07
N VAL A 166 -13.75 -18.02 -3.28
CA VAL A 166 -12.94 -19.24 -3.18
C VAL A 166 -11.91 -19.22 -2.05
N LEU A 167 -11.65 -18.04 -1.49
CA LEU A 167 -10.55 -17.82 -0.57
C LEU A 167 -10.87 -16.67 0.37
N THR A 168 -10.68 -16.92 1.66
CA THR A 168 -10.58 -15.88 2.69
C THR A 168 -9.19 -15.96 3.32
N LEU A 169 -8.43 -14.88 3.26
CA LEU A 169 -7.14 -14.74 3.94
C LEU A 169 -7.27 -13.71 5.05
N THR A 170 -6.84 -14.05 6.25
CA THR A 170 -6.72 -13.07 7.34
C THR A 170 -5.25 -12.96 7.70
N SER A 171 -4.60 -11.89 7.25
CA SER A 171 -3.16 -11.71 7.35
C SER A 171 -2.79 -10.83 8.53
N PHE A 172 -1.85 -11.28 9.38
CA PHE A 172 -1.06 -10.39 10.24
C PHE A 172 0.30 -10.18 9.59
N GLN A 173 0.67 -8.92 9.36
CA GLN A 173 1.81 -8.51 8.56
C GLN A 173 2.73 -7.58 9.35
N ILE A 174 4.05 -7.82 9.24
CA ILE A 174 5.11 -6.91 9.71
C ILE A 174 5.94 -6.51 8.51
N GLY A 175 6.14 -5.21 8.35
CA GLY A 175 6.77 -4.60 7.19
C GLY A 175 7.84 -3.58 7.53
N PHE A 176 8.77 -3.43 6.59
CA PHE A 176 9.74 -2.35 6.56
C PHE A 176 9.44 -1.47 5.36
N ASN A 177 9.33 -0.17 5.58
CA ASN A 177 9.13 0.81 4.53
C ASN A 177 10.34 1.74 4.45
N TYR A 178 10.77 2.01 3.23
CA TYR A 178 11.66 3.12 2.91
C TYR A 178 10.86 4.18 2.16
N SER A 179 10.80 5.39 2.70
CA SER A 179 9.96 6.49 2.21
C SER A 179 10.80 7.68 1.74
N TRP A 180 10.37 8.39 0.70
CA TRP A 180 11.01 9.62 0.22
C TRP A 180 9.98 10.62 -0.30
N ILE A 181 10.33 11.91 -0.23
CA ILE A 181 9.48 12.99 -0.75
C ILE A 181 9.85 13.23 -2.22
N ARG A 182 8.86 13.18 -3.11
CA ARG A 182 8.96 13.62 -4.50
C ARG A 182 8.59 15.11 -4.56
N ASN A 183 9.47 15.90 -5.17
CA ASN A 183 9.31 17.33 -5.41
C ASN A 183 9.03 17.59 -6.89
#